data_AF-A0A931WDR9-F1
#
_entry.id   AF-A0A931WDR9-F1
#
_cell.length_a   1.000
_cell.length_b   1.000
_cell.length_c   1.000
_cell.angle_alpha   90.00
_cell.angle_beta   90.00
_cell.angle_gamma   90.00
#
_symmetry.space_group_name_H-M   'P 1'
#
loop_
_entity.id
_entity.type
_entity.pdbx_description
1 polymer ?
#
loop_
_entity_poly.entity_id
_entity_poly.type
_entity_poly.pdbx_seq_one_letter_code
_entity_poly.pdbx_strand_id
1 'polypeptide(L)'
;MSTTKAVKILMIVLFGAAGLVLARVGILINKTFHPATAAISLPTKVDYEDSDDFDHDGLKNAEEAVWGSDPYNPDTDGDGYLDGEEVFSDHNPLVKEGDSLAEARNILAGNYTEKM
;
A
#
# COMPACT_ATOMS: atom_id res chain seq x y z
N MET A 1 -65.32 -35.27 -12.43
CA MET A 1 -64.04 -34.68 -11.99
C MET A 1 -64.37 -33.57 -11.01
N SER A 2 -64.10 -33.77 -9.71
CA SER A 2 -64.66 -32.92 -8.63
C SER A 2 -64.19 -31.47 -8.77
N THR A 3 -65.14 -30.54 -8.83
CA THR A 3 -64.96 -29.09 -9.01
C THR A 3 -63.90 -28.51 -8.08
N THR A 4 -63.74 -29.10 -6.88
CA THR A 4 -62.73 -28.72 -5.89
C THR A 4 -61.28 -28.98 -6.35
N LYS A 5 -61.05 -30.03 -7.16
CA LYS A 5 -59.74 -30.32 -7.75
C LYS A 5 -59.39 -29.32 -8.86
N ALA A 6 -60.36 -28.95 -9.69
CA ALA A 6 -60.18 -27.95 -10.74
C ALA A 6 -59.93 -26.55 -10.17
N VAL A 7 -60.64 -26.16 -9.11
CA VAL A 7 -60.44 -24.86 -8.43
C VAL A 7 -59.07 -24.78 -7.74
N LYS A 8 -58.58 -25.86 -7.11
CA LYS A 8 -57.23 -25.88 -6.52
C LYS A 8 -56.12 -25.72 -7.57
N ILE A 9 -56.26 -26.40 -8.71
CA ILE A 9 -55.28 -26.29 -9.81
C ILE A 9 -55.27 -24.88 -10.38
N LEU A 10 -56.46 -24.28 -10.58
CA LEU A 10 -56.58 -22.91 -11.07
C LEU A 10 -55.91 -21.90 -10.12
N MET A 11 -56.08 -22.07 -8.81
CA MET A 11 -55.45 -21.22 -7.80
C MET A 11 -53.92 -21.37 -7.81
N ILE A 12 -53.39 -22.60 -7.91
CA ILE A 12 -51.93 -22.83 -7.97
C ILE A 12 -51.32 -22.19 -9.22
N VAL A 13 -52.01 -22.24 -10.36
CA VAL A 13 -51.53 -21.61 -11.61
C VAL A 13 -51.60 -20.08 -11.51
N LEU A 14 -52.66 -19.51 -10.92
CA LEU A 14 -52.81 -18.08 -10.68
C LEU A 14 -51.72 -17.52 -9.74
N PHE A 15 -51.46 -18.18 -8.61
CA PHE A 15 -50.45 -17.74 -7.64
C PHE A 15 -49.01 -18.08 -8.09
N GLY A 16 -48.81 -19.19 -8.80
CA GLY A 16 -47.50 -19.60 -9.32
C GLY A 16 -46.98 -18.71 -10.45
N ALA A 17 -47.88 -18.23 -11.33
CA ALA A 17 -47.50 -17.29 -12.39
C ALA A 17 -47.11 -15.91 -11.84
N ALA A 18 -47.78 -15.44 -10.78
CA ALA A 18 -47.43 -14.18 -10.11
C ALA A 18 -46.06 -14.23 -9.41
N GLY A 19 -45.70 -15.37 -8.80
CA GLY A 19 -44.39 -15.56 -8.17
C GLY A 19 -43.21 -15.56 -9.13
N LEU A 20 -43.39 -16.09 -10.35
CA LEU A 20 -42.32 -16.17 -11.36
C LEU A 20 -41.99 -14.81 -11.98
N VAL A 21 -42.98 -13.91 -12.12
CA VAL A 21 -42.77 -12.55 -12.62
C VAL A 21 -42.03 -11.69 -11.59
N LEU A 22 -42.34 -11.85 -10.29
CA LEU A 22 -41.65 -11.14 -9.21
C LEU A 22 -40.18 -11.55 -9.08
N ALA A 23 -39.87 -12.84 -9.25
CA ALA A 23 -38.48 -13.33 -9.26
C ALA A 23 -37.66 -12.73 -10.42
N ARG A 24 -38.27 -12.47 -11.59
CA ARG A 24 -37.58 -11.86 -12.75
C ARG A 24 -37.39 -10.34 -12.59
N VAL A 25 -38.34 -9.63 -11.98
CA VAL A 25 -38.23 -8.19 -11.71
C VAL A 25 -37.21 -7.91 -10.58
N GLY A 26 -37.18 -8.74 -9.53
CA GLY A 26 -36.22 -8.62 -8.42
C GLY A 26 -34.76 -8.81 -8.84
N ILE A 27 -34.48 -9.64 -9.84
CA ILE A 27 -33.11 -9.84 -10.37
C ILE A 27 -32.66 -8.62 -11.22
N LEU A 28 -33.58 -7.89 -11.85
CA LEU A 28 -33.23 -6.74 -12.70
C LEU A 28 -32.91 -5.47 -11.91
N ILE A 29 -33.53 -5.26 -10.74
CA ILE A 29 -33.23 -4.11 -9.87
C ILE A 29 -31.93 -4.25 -9.08
N ASN A 30 -31.39 -5.47 -8.94
CA ASN A 30 -30.18 -5.71 -8.13
C ASN A 30 -28.85 -5.62 -8.91
N LYS A 31 -28.86 -5.29 -10.22
CA LYS A 31 -27.62 -5.20 -11.02
C LYS A 31 -27.23 -3.78 -11.45
N THR A 32 -28.11 -2.79 -11.26
CA THR A 32 -27.89 -1.41 -11.75
C THR A 32 -27.97 -0.34 -10.67
N PHE A 33 -28.19 -0.71 -9.41
CA PHE A 33 -28.08 0.22 -8.29
C PHE A 33 -26.81 -0.04 -7.48
N HIS A 34 -25.67 0.20 -8.12
CA HIS A 34 -24.54 0.73 -7.37
C HIS A 34 -24.83 2.23 -7.26
N PRO A 35 -25.32 2.74 -6.11
CA PRO A 35 -25.22 4.16 -5.91
C PRO A 35 -23.73 4.48 -5.96
N ALA A 36 -23.30 5.21 -7.00
CA ALA A 36 -22.11 6.02 -6.93
C ALA A 36 -22.42 7.14 -5.92
N THR A 37 -22.56 6.76 -4.65
CA THR A 37 -22.42 7.69 -3.56
C THR A 37 -20.97 8.08 -3.67
N ALA A 38 -20.74 9.26 -4.24
CA ALA A 38 -19.57 10.04 -3.98
C ALA A 38 -19.47 10.18 -2.46
N ALA A 39 -18.89 9.18 -1.80
CA ALA A 39 -18.03 9.47 -0.69
C ALA A 39 -17.05 10.48 -1.30
N ILE A 40 -17.08 11.70 -0.80
CA ILE A 40 -15.86 12.50 -0.77
C ILE A 40 -14.91 11.61 0.04
N SER A 41 -14.20 10.73 -0.67
CA SER A 41 -12.95 10.18 -0.23
C SER A 41 -12.07 11.41 -0.09
N LEU A 42 -12.07 12.02 1.11
CA LEU A 42 -10.78 12.51 1.60
C LEU A 42 -9.85 11.34 1.34
N PRO A 43 -8.77 11.52 0.53
CA PRO A 43 -7.97 10.41 0.03
C PRO A 43 -7.72 9.44 1.17
N THR A 44 -8.48 8.34 1.15
CA THR A 44 -8.61 7.45 2.29
C THR A 44 -7.42 6.54 2.19
N LYS A 45 -6.30 7.03 2.74
CA LYS A 45 -5.00 6.37 2.71
C LYS A 45 -4.50 6.22 1.27
N VAL A 46 -3.49 7.01 0.94
CA VAL A 46 -2.67 6.75 -0.24
C VAL A 46 -2.22 5.29 -0.10
N ASP A 47 -2.75 4.45 -0.96
CA ASP A 47 -2.14 3.21 -1.43
C ASP A 47 -0.83 3.57 -2.14
N TYR A 48 0.08 4.18 -1.37
CA TYR A 48 1.48 4.19 -1.67
C TYR A 48 1.87 2.73 -1.45
N GLU A 49 2.37 2.05 -2.48
CA GLU A 49 3.06 0.80 -2.26
C GLU A 49 4.25 1.11 -1.35
N ASP A 50 4.00 1.01 -0.05
CA ASP A 50 4.95 1.09 1.07
C ASP A 50 5.87 -0.14 1.09
N SER A 51 6.22 -0.60 -0.11
CA SER A 51 7.00 -1.80 -0.42
C SER A 51 7.94 -1.58 -1.60
N ASP A 52 7.86 -0.44 -2.30
CA ASP A 52 8.85 -0.10 -3.31
C ASP A 52 10.20 0.21 -2.63
N ASP A 53 11.25 -0.36 -3.19
CA ASP A 53 12.66 -0.21 -2.88
C ASP A 53 13.32 0.00 -4.25
N PHE A 54 13.57 1.26 -4.61
CA PHE A 54 13.90 1.64 -5.98
C PHE A 54 15.35 1.39 -6.36
N ASP A 55 16.26 1.43 -5.40
CA ASP A 55 17.69 1.21 -5.60
C ASP A 55 18.16 -0.19 -5.15
N HIS A 56 17.26 -0.96 -4.53
CA HIS A 56 17.42 -2.35 -4.13
C HIS A 56 18.52 -2.56 -3.09
N ASP A 57 18.65 -1.62 -2.17
CA ASP A 57 19.64 -1.67 -1.09
C ASP A 57 19.14 -2.44 0.16
N GLY A 58 17.85 -2.79 0.18
CA GLY A 58 17.18 -3.51 1.26
C GLY A 58 16.36 -2.64 2.20
N LEU A 59 16.29 -1.33 1.97
CA LEU A 59 15.44 -0.37 2.64
C LEU A 59 14.33 0.10 1.69
N LYS A 60 13.09 0.22 2.17
CA LYS A 60 12.01 0.73 1.33
C LYS A 60 12.09 2.25 1.21
N ASN A 61 11.61 2.81 0.10
CA ASN A 61 11.53 4.26 -0.12
C ASN A 61 10.89 5.05 1.04
N ALA A 62 9.90 4.46 1.70
CA ALA A 62 9.23 5.06 2.86
C ALA A 62 10.08 5.01 4.14
N GLU A 63 10.87 3.94 4.32
CA GLU A 63 11.86 3.83 5.38
C GLU A 63 13.00 4.81 5.12
N GLU A 64 13.42 4.98 3.87
CA GLU A 64 14.49 5.90 3.47
C GLU A 64 14.11 7.34 3.78
N ALA A 65 12.85 7.70 3.52
CA ALA A 65 12.30 9.00 3.91
C ALA A 65 12.33 9.26 5.43
N VAL A 66 12.33 8.21 6.27
CA VAL A 66 12.45 8.33 7.73
C VAL A 66 13.90 8.55 8.14
N TRP A 67 14.85 7.88 7.50
CA TRP A 67 16.28 8.03 7.75
C TRP A 67 16.89 9.26 7.08
N GLY A 68 16.23 9.77 6.03
CA GLY A 68 16.70 10.87 5.20
C GLY A 68 17.67 10.44 4.09
N SER A 69 17.81 9.15 3.82
CA SER A 69 18.57 8.62 2.68
C SER A 69 17.86 8.88 1.35
N ASP A 70 18.59 8.75 0.23
CA ASP A 70 18.09 9.02 -1.12
C ASP A 70 17.53 7.74 -1.76
N PRO A 71 16.19 7.67 -2.03
CA PRO A 71 15.52 6.48 -2.54
C PRO A 71 15.83 6.12 -3.99
N TYR A 72 16.92 6.62 -4.55
CA TYR A 72 17.41 6.25 -5.86
C TYR A 72 18.93 6.03 -5.85
N ASN A 73 19.54 6.02 -4.67
CA ASN A 73 20.97 5.89 -4.50
C ASN A 73 21.27 4.97 -3.32
N PRO A 74 21.75 3.74 -3.57
CA PRO A 74 21.81 2.70 -2.55
C PRO A 74 22.93 2.90 -1.50
N ASP A 75 23.67 4.02 -1.57
CA ASP A 75 24.78 4.44 -0.70
C ASP A 75 24.76 5.97 -0.68
N THR A 76 23.92 6.55 0.19
CA THR A 76 23.59 7.98 0.18
C THR A 76 24.79 8.85 0.52
N ASP A 77 25.59 8.44 1.49
CA ASP A 77 26.75 9.22 1.89
C ASP A 77 27.99 8.92 1.03
N GLY A 78 28.03 7.81 0.29
CA GLY A 78 29.07 7.46 -0.66
C GLY A 78 30.35 6.94 0.00
N ASP A 79 30.25 6.18 1.08
CA ASP A 79 31.38 5.54 1.77
C ASP A 79 31.64 4.08 1.33
N GLY A 80 30.71 3.50 0.57
CA GLY A 80 30.77 2.15 0.03
C GLY A 80 29.99 1.10 0.82
N TYR A 81 29.28 1.48 1.89
CA TYR A 81 28.25 0.66 2.53
C TYR A 81 26.86 1.04 1.99
N LEU A 82 25.94 0.09 2.00
CA LEU A 82 24.57 0.36 1.54
C LEU A 82 23.75 0.97 2.68
N ASP A 83 22.85 1.92 2.37
CA ASP A 83 22.06 2.60 3.41
C ASP A 83 21.25 1.58 4.25
N GLY A 84 20.68 0.57 3.58
CA GLY A 84 20.02 -0.57 4.20
C GLY A 84 20.93 -1.37 5.12
N GLU A 85 22.17 -1.69 4.71
CA GLU A 85 23.13 -2.43 5.53
C GLU A 85 23.50 -1.64 6.80
N GLU A 86 23.68 -0.33 6.64
CA GLU A 86 23.98 0.59 7.74
C GLU A 86 22.83 0.65 8.74
N VAL A 87 21.60 0.85 8.27
CA VAL A 87 20.42 0.90 9.14
C VAL A 87 20.22 -0.43 9.89
N PHE A 88 20.39 -1.59 9.22
CA PHE A 88 20.29 -2.89 9.88
C PHE A 88 21.40 -3.16 10.88
N SER A 89 22.52 -2.42 10.80
CA SER A 89 23.68 -2.52 11.68
C SER A 89 23.75 -1.41 12.74
N ASP A 90 22.67 -0.63 12.91
CA ASP A 90 22.59 0.52 13.81
C ASP A 90 23.59 1.66 13.48
N HIS A 91 23.97 1.81 12.20
CA HIS A 91 24.77 2.93 11.66
C HIS A 91 23.89 4.01 11.01
N ASN A 92 24.51 5.08 10.50
CA ASN A 92 23.81 6.25 9.97
C ASN A 92 24.12 6.43 8.47
N PRO A 93 23.13 6.25 7.57
CA PRO A 93 23.33 6.28 6.11
C PRO A 93 23.68 7.66 5.53
N LEU A 94 23.78 8.68 6.38
CA LEU A 94 24.08 10.06 5.99
C LEU A 94 25.47 10.51 6.41
N VAL A 95 26.28 9.62 6.99
CA VAL A 95 27.57 9.98 7.59
C VAL A 95 28.62 8.93 7.27
N LYS A 96 29.45 9.28 6.28
CA LYS A 96 30.56 8.44 5.84
C LYS A 96 31.34 7.84 7.01
N GLU A 97 31.53 6.54 6.97
CA GLU A 97 32.42 5.83 7.89
C GLU A 97 33.84 6.43 7.84
N GLY A 98 34.33 6.80 9.02
CA GLY A 98 35.61 7.50 9.19
C GLY A 98 35.53 9.02 9.25
N ASP A 99 34.52 9.67 8.66
CA ASP A 99 34.29 11.12 8.87
C ASP A 99 33.62 11.39 10.22
N SER A 100 32.94 10.38 10.77
CA SER A 100 32.22 10.43 12.05
C SER A 100 33.13 10.59 13.28
N LEU A 101 34.43 10.30 13.23
CA LEU A 101 35.36 10.53 14.35
C LEU A 101 36.83 10.81 14.00
N ALA A 102 37.30 10.64 12.76
CA ALA A 102 38.71 10.86 12.44
C ALA A 102 39.06 12.36 12.34
N GLU A 103 38.16 13.19 11.79
CA GLU A 103 38.41 14.63 11.70
C GLU A 103 38.27 15.31 13.07
N ALA A 104 37.24 14.98 13.87
CA ALA A 104 37.08 15.56 15.20
C ALA A 104 38.27 15.23 16.14
N ARG A 105 38.87 14.04 16.02
CA ARG A 105 40.05 13.66 16.82
C ARG A 105 41.35 14.32 16.32
N ASN A 106 41.50 14.55 15.01
CA ASN A 106 42.70 15.20 14.46
C ASN A 106 42.70 16.73 14.66
N ILE A 107 41.53 17.37 14.72
CA ILE A 107 41.39 18.79 15.05
C ILE A 107 41.83 19.06 16.51
N LEU A 108 41.52 18.15 17.45
CA LEU A 108 41.96 18.24 18.85
C LEU A 108 43.40 17.78 19.09
N ALA A 109 43.93 16.88 18.25
CA ALA A 109 45.30 16.38 18.35
C ALA A 109 46.34 17.23 17.58
N GLY A 110 45.91 18.27 16.85
CA GLY A 110 46.80 19.18 16.13
C GLY A 110 47.56 18.55 14.96
N ASN A 111 47.09 17.41 14.45
CA ASN A 111 47.79 16.62 13.43
C ASN A 111 46.97 16.58 12.14
N TYR A 112 46.88 17.71 11.45
CA TYR A 112 46.41 17.76 10.07
C TYR A 112 47.53 17.20 9.17
N THR A 113 47.39 15.96 8.71
CA THR A 113 48.12 15.54 7.50
C THR A 113 47.35 16.10 6.31
N GLU A 114 47.89 17.13 5.67
CA GLU A 114 47.45 17.61 4.37
C GLU A 114 47.28 16.42 3.42
N LYS A 115 46.05 16.10 3.02
CA LYS A 115 45.83 15.26 1.84
C LYS A 115 46.10 16.16 0.63
N MET A 116 47.23 15.91 -0.05
CA MET A 116 47.48 16.35 -1.42
C MET A 116 46.48 15.73 -2.38
#